data_AF-A0A7X8UV12-F1
#
_entry.id   AF-A0A7X8UV12-F1
#
_cell.length_a   1.000
_cell.length_b   1.000
_cell.length_c   1.000
_cell.angle_alpha   90.00
_cell.angle_beta   90.00
_cell.angle_gamma   90.00
#
_symmetry.space_group_name_H-M   'P 1'
#
loop_
_entity.id
_entity.type
_entity.pdbx_description
1 polymer ?
#
loop_
_entity_poly.entity_id
_entity_poly.type
_entity_poly.pdbx_seq_one_letter_code
_entity_poly.pdbx_strand_id
1 'polypeptide(L)'
;MTDQKQQSIALSELPVDELIRYGCDLGLGLDARMGRGEMLRLVRQRQELLLEIDREALLDIVVWARRPVRQSASKEQLVKEIATIGKMDFEKLSDRGLNAYARLRDVPLYTGEPRPDIEARIRVYEPIVDRLRRKRRRVVGALIGKVVSGPKHPKDEEYRFLPEADGGPSLREDISDEGVVGGIARRLKGAADDYLRTKMDEIEARIDRKLDEIDLRLAEWRDREIANRLKMIKITLVASILVALLSLGYNYLVRNG
;
A
#
# COMPACT_ATOMS: atom_id res chain seq x y z
N MET A 1 -23.82 -32.87 0.71
CA MET A 1 -23.08 -32.96 -0.56
C MET A 1 -22.42 -31.61 -0.81
N THR A 2 -21.08 -31.63 -0.81
CA THR A 2 -20.11 -30.60 -1.23
C THR A 2 -20.21 -29.20 -0.62
N ASP A 3 -19.60 -29.08 0.55
CA ASP A 3 -19.04 -27.84 1.11
C ASP A 3 -17.72 -27.53 0.34
N GLN A 4 -17.82 -26.81 -0.78
CA GLN A 4 -16.64 -26.33 -1.50
C GLN A 4 -16.12 -25.07 -0.80
N LYS A 5 -15.21 -25.26 0.17
CA LYS A 5 -14.27 -24.21 0.62
C LYS A 5 -13.58 -23.63 -0.61
N GLN A 6 -14.01 -22.46 -1.06
CA GLN A 6 -13.29 -21.68 -2.07
C GLN A 6 -11.92 -21.31 -1.50
N GLN A 7 -10.90 -22.08 -1.86
CA GLN A 7 -9.52 -21.77 -1.54
C GLN A 7 -9.15 -20.45 -2.23
N SER A 8 -8.80 -19.45 -1.42
CA SER A 8 -8.32 -18.16 -1.92
C SER A 8 -6.96 -18.37 -2.58
N ILE A 9 -6.91 -18.15 -3.89
CA ILE A 9 -5.68 -18.30 -4.68
C ILE A 9 -4.66 -17.27 -4.18
N ALA A 10 -3.52 -17.74 -3.68
CA ALA A 10 -2.46 -16.84 -3.23
C ALA A 10 -1.89 -16.05 -4.42
N LEU A 11 -1.34 -14.85 -4.20
CA LEU A 11 -0.67 -14.08 -5.28
C LEU A 11 0.41 -14.92 -6.00
N SER A 12 1.09 -15.81 -5.26
CA SER A 12 2.08 -16.77 -5.78
C SER A 12 1.50 -17.90 -6.62
N GLU A 13 0.19 -18.11 -6.57
CA GLU A 13 -0.54 -19.11 -7.32
C GLU A 13 -1.21 -18.53 -8.57
N LEU A 14 -1.30 -17.19 -8.67
CA LEU A 14 -1.86 -16.53 -9.84
C LEU A 14 -1.09 -16.90 -11.12
N PRO A 15 -1.79 -17.20 -12.22
CA PRO A 15 -1.22 -17.29 -13.55
C PRO A 15 -0.42 -16.03 -13.93
N VAL A 16 0.59 -16.19 -14.78
CA VAL A 16 1.51 -15.10 -15.15
C VAL A 16 0.78 -13.93 -15.82
N ASP A 17 -0.19 -14.21 -16.69
CA ASP A 17 -1.03 -13.23 -17.36
C ASP A 17 -1.91 -12.44 -16.36
N GLU A 18 -2.45 -13.10 -15.34
CA GLU A 18 -3.21 -12.44 -14.29
C GLU A 18 -2.34 -11.59 -13.38
N LEU A 19 -1.13 -12.06 -13.06
CA LEU A 19 -0.14 -11.29 -12.31
C LEU A 19 0.29 -10.03 -13.07
N ILE A 20 0.51 -10.16 -14.38
CA ILE A 20 0.79 -9.02 -15.26
C ILE A 20 -0.38 -8.04 -15.24
N ARG A 21 -1.62 -8.53 -15.42
CA ARG A 21 -2.83 -7.69 -15.39
C ARG A 21 -2.97 -6.96 -14.06
N TYR A 22 -2.76 -7.66 -12.95
CA TYR A 22 -2.84 -7.07 -11.61
C TYR A 22 -1.78 -6.00 -11.38
N GLY A 23 -0.51 -6.28 -11.68
CA GLY A 23 0.54 -5.27 -11.56
C GLY A 23 0.31 -4.07 -12.50
N CYS A 24 -0.19 -4.32 -13.70
CA CYS A 24 -0.59 -3.29 -14.66
C CYS A 24 -1.69 -2.37 -14.14
N ASP A 25 -2.65 -2.92 -13.39
CA ASP A 25 -3.70 -2.16 -12.71
C ASP A 25 -3.10 -1.31 -11.58
N LEU A 26 -2.08 -1.81 -10.87
CA LEU A 26 -1.35 -1.04 -9.86
C LEU A 26 -0.36 -0.01 -10.43
N GLY A 27 -0.32 0.18 -11.75
CA GLY A 27 0.58 1.13 -12.42
C GLY A 27 1.99 0.59 -12.70
N LEU A 28 2.23 -0.72 -12.53
CA LEU A 28 3.51 -1.36 -12.85
C LEU A 28 3.61 -1.73 -14.34
N GLY A 29 4.82 -1.63 -14.89
CA GLY A 29 5.15 -2.09 -16.24
C GLY A 29 5.64 -3.53 -16.27
N LEU A 30 4.81 -4.50 -15.90
CA LEU A 30 5.19 -5.92 -15.93
C LEU A 30 5.16 -6.49 -17.37
N ASP A 31 6.12 -7.36 -17.68
CA ASP A 31 6.26 -8.05 -18.98
C ASP A 31 6.40 -9.56 -18.76
N ALA A 32 5.84 -10.38 -19.65
CA ALA A 32 5.94 -11.84 -19.60
C ALA A 32 7.38 -12.36 -19.76
N ARG A 33 8.30 -11.54 -20.28
CA ARG A 33 9.74 -11.82 -20.34
C ARG A 33 10.42 -11.72 -18.97
N MET A 34 9.79 -11.08 -18.00
CA MET A 34 10.32 -10.98 -16.63
C MET A 34 10.14 -12.32 -15.90
N GLY A 35 11.07 -12.64 -15.01
CA GLY A 35 10.94 -13.82 -14.16
C GLY A 35 9.73 -13.69 -13.22
N ARG A 36 8.98 -14.77 -13.01
CA ARG A 36 7.80 -14.76 -12.10
C ARG A 36 8.13 -14.23 -10.71
N GLY A 37 9.29 -14.61 -10.17
CA GLY A 37 9.76 -14.11 -8.87
C GLY A 37 9.98 -12.59 -8.84
N GLU A 38 10.49 -12.01 -9.94
CA GLU A 38 10.69 -10.56 -10.06
C GLU A 38 9.35 -9.82 -10.15
N MET A 39 8.40 -10.34 -10.94
CA MET A 39 7.04 -9.77 -11.01
C MET A 39 6.37 -9.77 -9.64
N LEU A 40 6.45 -10.88 -8.91
CA LEU A 40 5.91 -10.96 -7.54
C LEU A 40 6.60 -9.98 -6.59
N ARG A 41 7.93 -9.83 -6.69
CA ARG A 41 8.70 -8.87 -5.89
C ARG A 41 8.22 -7.45 -6.13
N LEU A 42 8.06 -7.05 -7.39
CA LEU A 42 7.60 -5.70 -7.77
C LEU A 42 6.17 -5.43 -7.30
N VAL A 43 5.28 -6.42 -7.44
CA VAL A 43 3.90 -6.30 -6.94
C VAL A 43 3.88 -6.14 -5.42
N ARG A 44 4.66 -6.94 -4.68
CA ARG A 44 4.75 -6.82 -3.22
C ARG A 44 5.34 -5.47 -2.79
N GLN A 45 6.42 -5.02 -3.43
CA GLN A 45 7.00 -3.70 -3.19
C GLN A 45 5.97 -2.58 -3.42
N ARG A 46 5.13 -2.74 -4.45
CA ARG A 46 4.03 -1.80 -4.70
C ARG A 46 2.97 -1.85 -3.59
N GLN A 47 2.57 -3.03 -3.14
CA GLN A 47 1.62 -3.19 -2.04
C GLN A 47 2.15 -2.58 -0.73
N GLU A 48 3.43 -2.79 -0.42
CA GLU A 48 4.10 -2.16 0.72
C GLU A 48 4.06 -0.63 0.62
N LEU A 49 4.36 -0.06 -0.55
CA LEU A 49 4.22 1.37 -0.80
C LEU A 49 2.77 1.86 -0.54
N LEU A 50 1.75 1.09 -0.94
CA LEU A 50 0.36 1.47 -0.70
C LEU A 50 -0.02 1.47 0.78
N LEU A 51 0.62 0.64 1.60
CA LEU A 51 0.43 0.67 3.05
C LEU A 51 0.95 2.00 3.63
N GLU A 52 2.11 2.45 3.16
CA GLU A 52 2.74 3.71 3.62
C GLU A 52 2.03 4.98 3.16
N ILE A 53 1.38 4.96 1.98
CA ILE A 53 0.68 6.14 1.46
C ILE A 53 -0.65 6.31 2.18
N ASP A 54 -0.90 7.51 2.69
CA ASP A 54 -2.19 7.85 3.28
C ASP A 54 -3.33 7.78 2.25
N ARG A 55 -4.46 7.21 2.68
CA ARG A 55 -5.65 7.07 1.86
C ARG A 55 -6.21 8.43 1.44
N GLU A 56 -6.13 9.44 2.30
CA GLU A 56 -6.60 10.78 1.96
C GLU A 56 -5.78 11.41 0.83
N ALA A 57 -4.46 11.18 0.81
CA ALA A 57 -3.60 11.63 -0.28
C ALA A 57 -3.98 10.95 -1.61
N LEU A 58 -4.41 9.68 -1.60
CA LEU A 58 -4.93 9.01 -2.80
C LEU A 58 -6.28 9.59 -3.26
N LEU A 59 -7.17 9.92 -2.32
CA LEU A 59 -8.45 10.55 -2.63
C LEU A 59 -8.24 11.94 -3.26
N ASP A 60 -7.31 12.74 -2.75
CA ASP A 60 -6.97 14.05 -3.32
C ASP A 60 -6.59 13.94 -4.80
N ILE A 61 -5.78 12.93 -5.16
CA ILE A 61 -5.40 12.66 -6.55
C ILE A 61 -6.64 12.31 -7.38
N VAL A 62 -7.52 11.46 -6.85
CA VAL A 62 -8.73 11.04 -7.54
C VAL A 62 -9.70 12.22 -7.77
N VAL A 63 -9.91 13.06 -6.75
CA VAL A 63 -10.72 14.29 -6.84
C VAL A 63 -10.11 15.25 -7.86
N TRP A 64 -8.80 15.49 -7.78
CA TRP A 64 -8.07 16.34 -8.74
C TRP A 64 -8.22 15.86 -10.19
N ALA A 65 -8.19 14.54 -10.40
CA ALA A 65 -8.36 13.94 -11.71
C ALA A 65 -9.83 13.70 -12.12
N ARG A 66 -10.78 14.07 -11.25
CA ARG A 66 -12.22 13.89 -11.44
C ARG A 66 -12.57 12.44 -11.81
N ARG A 67 -11.93 11.45 -11.17
CA ARG A 67 -12.24 10.03 -11.38
C ARG A 67 -13.39 9.59 -10.49
N PRO A 68 -14.47 9.00 -11.02
CA PRO A 68 -15.61 8.61 -10.19
C PRO A 68 -15.22 7.41 -9.32
N VAL A 69 -15.04 7.66 -8.03
CA VAL A 69 -14.84 6.59 -7.03
C VAL A 69 -15.85 6.74 -5.89
N ARG A 70 -16.03 5.65 -5.14
CA ARG A 70 -16.78 5.66 -3.88
C ARG A 70 -15.90 6.19 -2.77
N GLN A 71 -16.49 6.81 -1.76
CA GLN A 71 -15.73 7.23 -0.57
C GLN A 71 -15.28 6.04 0.27
N SER A 72 -15.91 4.88 0.11
CA SER A 72 -15.50 3.60 0.71
C SER A 72 -14.43 2.83 -0.08
N ALA A 73 -13.97 3.34 -1.24
CA ALA A 73 -13.02 2.62 -2.10
C ALA A 73 -11.71 2.29 -1.38
N SER A 74 -11.19 1.08 -1.62
CA SER A 74 -9.91 0.60 -1.09
C SER A 74 -8.73 1.35 -1.74
N LYS A 75 -7.56 1.37 -1.06
CA LYS A 75 -6.35 2.00 -1.62
C LYS A 75 -5.96 1.42 -2.98
N GLU A 76 -6.11 0.10 -3.17
CA GLU A 76 -5.84 -0.55 -4.46
C GLU A 76 -6.79 -0.06 -5.56
N GLN A 77 -8.08 0.08 -5.25
CA GLN A 77 -9.05 0.60 -6.21
C GLN A 77 -8.75 2.06 -6.58
N LEU A 78 -8.38 2.89 -5.60
CA LEU A 78 -7.95 4.27 -5.86
C LEU A 78 -6.71 4.29 -6.76
N VAL A 79 -5.71 3.45 -6.48
CA VAL A 79 -4.47 3.37 -7.28
C VAL A 79 -4.73 2.87 -8.69
N LYS A 80 -5.66 1.92 -8.86
CA LYS A 80 -6.10 1.47 -10.17
C LYS A 80 -6.63 2.61 -11.02
N GLU A 81 -7.48 3.45 -10.43
CA GLU A 81 -7.97 4.65 -11.11
C GLU A 81 -6.85 5.67 -11.37
N ILE A 82 -5.94 5.85 -10.40
CA ILE A 82 -4.80 6.77 -10.51
C ILE A 82 -3.84 6.36 -11.63
N ALA A 83 -3.57 5.05 -11.78
CA ALA A 83 -2.72 4.51 -12.84
C ALA A 83 -3.24 4.85 -14.24
N THR A 84 -4.55 5.12 -14.38
CA THR A 84 -5.13 5.56 -15.65
C THR A 84 -5.02 7.06 -15.93
N ILE A 85 -4.62 7.86 -14.94
CA ILE A 85 -4.52 9.31 -15.07
C ILE A 85 -3.34 9.65 -15.99
N GLY A 86 -3.60 10.49 -16.99
CA GLY A 86 -2.58 11.08 -17.85
C GLY A 86 -2.56 12.61 -17.80
N LYS A 87 -3.29 13.22 -16.87
CA LYS A 87 -3.31 14.67 -16.64
C LYS A 87 -1.97 15.10 -16.00
N MET A 88 -1.39 16.20 -16.47
CA MET A 88 -0.08 16.74 -16.02
C MET A 88 -0.18 18.20 -15.55
N ASP A 89 -1.40 18.66 -15.27
CA ASP A 89 -1.70 19.96 -14.71
C ASP A 89 -1.99 19.78 -13.22
N PHE A 90 -1.03 20.18 -12.38
CA PHE A 90 -1.04 19.95 -10.96
C PHE A 90 -1.64 21.12 -10.16
N GLU A 91 -2.05 22.25 -10.76
CA GLU A 91 -2.36 23.49 -10.04
C GLU A 91 -3.34 23.34 -8.85
N LYS A 92 -4.27 22.37 -8.92
CA LYS A 92 -5.29 22.11 -7.90
C LYS A 92 -5.04 20.84 -7.05
N LEU A 93 -3.90 20.18 -7.22
CA LEU A 93 -3.53 19.00 -6.45
C LEU A 93 -2.88 19.43 -5.13
N SER A 94 -3.32 18.86 -4.00
CA SER A 94 -2.68 19.12 -2.70
C SER A 94 -1.21 18.66 -2.69
N ASP A 95 -0.37 19.23 -1.82
CA ASP A 95 1.03 18.83 -1.72
C ASP A 95 1.18 17.36 -1.28
N ARG A 96 0.31 16.89 -0.38
CA ARG A 96 0.25 15.48 0.02
C ARG A 96 -0.12 14.57 -1.16
N GLY A 97 -1.08 14.97 -1.98
CA GLY A 97 -1.49 14.26 -3.18
C GLY A 97 -0.40 14.26 -4.25
N LEU A 98 0.33 15.37 -4.41
CA LEU A 98 1.46 15.47 -5.32
C LEU A 98 2.59 14.52 -4.90
N ASN A 99 2.93 14.50 -3.62
CA ASN A 99 3.94 13.59 -3.08
C ASN A 99 3.52 12.12 -3.26
N ALA A 100 2.27 11.78 -2.94
CA ALA A 100 1.74 10.43 -3.16
C ALA A 100 1.76 10.05 -4.65
N TYR A 101 1.39 10.97 -5.54
CA TYR A 101 1.43 10.74 -6.99
C TYR A 101 2.85 10.52 -7.51
N ALA A 102 3.81 11.32 -7.06
CA ALA A 102 5.23 11.16 -7.38
C ALA A 102 5.75 9.79 -6.93
N ARG A 103 5.46 9.39 -5.69
CA ARG A 103 5.84 8.06 -5.16
C ARG A 103 5.21 6.93 -5.98
N LEU A 104 3.94 7.06 -6.36
CA LEU A 104 3.27 6.08 -7.23
C LEU A 104 3.87 6.02 -8.64
N ARG A 105 4.59 7.04 -9.08
CA ARG A 105 5.32 7.06 -10.35
C ARG A 105 6.80 6.69 -10.21
N ASP A 106 7.19 6.20 -9.03
CA ASP A 106 8.59 5.89 -8.68
C ASP A 106 9.54 7.08 -8.89
N VAL A 107 9.02 8.30 -8.69
CA VAL A 107 9.80 9.53 -8.75
C VAL A 107 10.47 9.76 -7.39
N PRO A 108 11.80 9.91 -7.34
CA PRO A 108 12.49 10.21 -6.08
C PRO A 108 12.04 11.58 -5.57
N LEU A 109 11.76 11.66 -4.27
CA LEU A 109 11.39 12.89 -3.57
C LEU A 109 12.46 13.19 -2.52
N TYR A 110 12.83 14.47 -2.40
CA TYR A 110 13.67 14.95 -1.32
C TYR A 110 12.83 15.69 -0.28
N THR A 111 13.19 15.56 1.00
CA THR A 111 12.47 16.23 2.09
C THR A 111 12.58 17.74 1.94
N GLY A 112 11.45 18.44 1.97
CA GLY A 112 11.41 19.91 1.86
C GLY A 112 11.60 20.46 0.44
N GLU A 113 11.51 19.61 -0.57
CA GLU A 113 11.61 20.02 -1.96
C GLU A 113 10.44 20.93 -2.35
N PRO A 114 10.70 22.05 -3.06
CA PRO A 114 9.63 22.94 -3.48
C PRO A 114 8.76 22.26 -4.55
N ARG A 115 7.45 22.48 -4.44
CA ARG A 115 6.43 21.98 -5.37
C ARG A 115 6.81 22.02 -6.87
N PRO A 116 7.28 23.15 -7.44
CA PRO A 116 7.60 23.22 -8.87
C PRO A 116 8.68 22.22 -9.32
N ASP A 117 9.63 21.87 -8.44
CA ASP A 117 10.70 20.92 -8.76
C ASP A 117 10.17 19.50 -8.84
N ILE A 118 9.25 19.15 -7.93
CA ILE A 118 8.53 17.87 -7.94
C ILE A 118 7.69 17.75 -9.23
N GLU A 119 6.94 18.80 -9.59
CA GLU A 119 6.14 18.82 -10.81
C GLU A 119 6.99 18.66 -12.07
N ALA A 120 8.11 19.37 -12.15
CA ALA A 120 9.06 19.27 -13.25
C ALA A 120 9.62 17.83 -13.35
N ARG A 121 10.00 17.23 -12.22
CA ARG A 121 10.53 15.86 -12.19
C ARG A 121 9.48 14.84 -12.62
N ILE A 122 8.24 14.94 -12.15
CA ILE A 122 7.15 14.04 -12.58
C ILE A 122 6.94 14.12 -14.10
N ARG A 123 7.03 15.32 -14.70
CA ARG A 123 6.90 15.50 -16.15
C ARG A 123 8.05 14.84 -16.93
N VAL A 124 9.26 14.85 -16.36
CA VAL A 124 10.45 14.23 -16.98
C VAL A 124 10.44 12.70 -16.83
N TYR A 125 10.01 12.20 -15.67
CA TYR A 125 10.09 10.78 -15.33
C TYR A 125 9.05 9.88 -16.00
N GLU A 126 8.25 10.41 -16.93
CA GLU A 126 7.21 9.63 -17.61
C GLU A 126 7.82 8.40 -18.29
N PRO A 127 7.50 7.17 -17.84
CA PRO A 127 7.98 5.97 -18.50
C PRO A 127 7.40 5.90 -19.91
N ILE A 128 8.24 5.51 -20.88
CA ILE A 128 7.89 5.32 -22.29
C ILE A 128 6.65 4.41 -22.47
N VAL A 129 6.36 3.55 -21.49
CA VAL A 129 5.20 2.65 -21.41
C VAL A 129 3.86 3.41 -21.27
N ASP A 130 3.84 4.54 -20.55
CA ASP A 130 2.65 5.40 -20.42
C ASP A 130 2.35 6.14 -21.72
N ARG A 131 3.37 6.56 -22.48
CA ARG A 131 3.20 7.09 -23.84
C ARG A 131 2.59 6.05 -24.78
N LEU A 132 3.00 4.79 -24.67
CA LEU A 132 2.53 3.71 -25.53
C LEU A 132 1.08 3.28 -25.20
N ARG A 133 0.71 3.21 -23.92
CA ARG A 133 -0.66 2.94 -23.46
C ARG A 133 -1.65 4.04 -23.89
N ARG A 134 -1.24 5.32 -23.87
CA ARG A 134 -2.05 6.44 -24.39
C ARG A 134 -2.35 6.29 -25.88
N LYS A 135 -1.37 5.85 -26.68
CA LYS A 135 -1.53 5.64 -28.12
C LYS A 135 -2.52 4.51 -28.42
N ARG A 136 -2.45 3.39 -27.68
CA ARG A 136 -3.39 2.25 -27.82
C ARG A 136 -4.84 2.63 -27.48
N ARG A 137 -5.06 3.40 -26.42
CA ARG A 137 -6.42 3.83 -26.00
C ARG A 137 -7.08 4.81 -26.97
N ARG A 138 -6.30 5.71 -27.60
CA ARG A 138 -6.84 6.60 -28.65
C ARG A 138 -7.33 5.83 -29.87
N VAL A 139 -6.63 4.75 -30.25
CA VAL A 139 -7.01 3.92 -31.40
C VAL A 139 -8.28 3.11 -31.12
N VAL A 140 -8.40 2.48 -29.95
CA VAL A 140 -9.61 1.72 -29.56
C VAL A 140 -10.81 2.66 -29.30
N GLY A 141 -10.57 3.81 -28.66
CA GLY A 141 -11.60 4.82 -28.40
C GLY A 141 -12.09 5.53 -29.66
N ALA A 142 -11.24 5.71 -30.69
CA ALA A 142 -11.67 6.25 -31.98
C ALA A 142 -12.56 5.28 -32.77
N LEU A 143 -12.41 3.97 -32.56
CA LEU A 143 -13.26 2.95 -33.18
C LEU A 143 -14.63 2.84 -32.46
N ILE A 144 -14.66 2.96 -31.13
CA ILE A 144 -15.91 2.92 -30.35
C ILE A 144 -16.67 4.26 -30.41
N GLY A 145 -15.96 5.39 -30.39
CA GLY A 145 -16.55 6.74 -30.47
C GLY A 145 -17.23 7.02 -31.82
N LYS A 146 -16.87 6.28 -32.88
CA LYS A 146 -17.56 6.36 -34.18
C LYS A 146 -18.91 5.64 -34.19
N VAL A 147 -19.16 4.77 -33.21
CA VAL A 147 -20.40 3.99 -33.07
C VAL A 147 -21.32 4.59 -32.00
N VAL A 148 -20.77 5.32 -31.02
CA VAL A 148 -21.54 5.91 -29.92
C VAL A 148 -21.03 7.32 -29.65
N SER A 149 -21.60 8.33 -30.32
CA SER A 149 -21.34 9.74 -29.97
C SER A 149 -22.65 10.46 -29.68
N GLY A 150 -22.91 10.68 -28.39
CA GLY A 150 -23.69 11.82 -27.89
C GLY A 150 -22.72 12.91 -27.36
N PRO A 151 -23.12 14.20 -27.38
CA PRO A 151 -22.22 15.31 -27.14
C PRO A 151 -21.80 15.42 -25.66
N LYS A 152 -20.50 15.64 -25.43
CA LYS A 152 -19.94 15.95 -24.09
C LYS A 152 -20.16 17.43 -23.77
N HIS A 153 -20.89 17.72 -22.70
CA HIS A 153 -20.88 19.03 -22.06
C HIS A 153 -19.72 19.12 -21.05
N PRO A 154 -18.94 20.22 -21.05
CA PRO A 154 -18.06 20.57 -19.95
C PRO A 154 -18.78 21.60 -19.06
N LYS A 155 -19.02 21.28 -17.79
CA LYS A 155 -19.32 22.29 -16.77
C LYS A 155 -18.58 21.98 -15.47
N ASP A 156 -18.07 23.03 -14.85
CA ASP A 156 -17.43 23.05 -13.53
C ASP A 156 -18.46 22.70 -12.44
N GLU A 157 -18.84 21.43 -12.42
CA GLU A 157 -19.59 20.86 -11.30
C GLU A 157 -18.60 20.42 -10.22
N GLU A 158 -18.93 20.79 -8.98
CA GLU A 158 -18.26 20.32 -7.78
C GLU A 158 -18.16 18.79 -7.81
N TYR A 159 -16.96 18.25 -7.57
CA TYR A 159 -16.73 16.81 -7.72
C TYR A 159 -17.62 16.04 -6.72
N ARG A 160 -18.50 15.19 -7.25
CA ARG A 160 -19.41 14.36 -6.45
C ARG A 160 -18.94 12.91 -6.49
N PHE A 161 -18.65 12.36 -5.32
CA PHE A 161 -18.40 10.93 -5.18
C PHE A 161 -19.63 10.12 -5.60
N LEU A 162 -19.41 8.88 -6.04
CA LEU A 162 -20.52 7.97 -6.28
C LEU A 162 -21.27 7.71 -4.97
N PRO A 163 -22.62 7.64 -4.99
CA PRO A 163 -23.39 7.33 -3.79
C PRO A 163 -22.96 5.97 -3.22
N GLU A 164 -22.89 5.91 -1.88
CA GLU A 164 -22.76 4.64 -1.17
C GLU A 164 -24.07 3.85 -1.36
N ALA A 165 -23.98 2.56 -1.65
CA ALA A 165 -25.16 1.75 -1.88
C ALA A 165 -25.69 1.22 -0.55
N ASP A 166 -26.72 1.88 0.00
CA ASP A 166 -27.53 1.32 1.08
C ASP A 166 -28.40 0.19 0.52
N GLY A 167 -28.23 -1.05 1.01
CA GLY A 167 -29.18 -2.17 0.85
C GLY A 167 -29.44 -2.64 -0.60
N GLY A 168 -28.99 -3.86 -0.95
CA GLY A 168 -29.00 -4.37 -2.33
C GLY A 168 -30.37 -4.38 -3.05
N PRO A 169 -30.42 -4.22 -4.39
CA PRO A 169 -31.66 -4.33 -5.14
C PRO A 169 -31.97 -5.79 -5.53
N SER A 170 -33.28 -6.07 -5.62
CA SER A 170 -33.94 -7.36 -5.75
C SER A 170 -33.61 -8.11 -7.06
N LEU A 171 -33.26 -9.38 -6.88
CA LEU A 171 -32.83 -10.38 -7.86
C LEU A 171 -33.82 -10.70 -9.00
N ARG A 172 -34.97 -10.02 -9.14
CA ARG A 172 -36.04 -10.49 -10.04
C ARG A 172 -36.40 -9.56 -11.19
N GLU A 173 -35.97 -8.29 -11.16
CA GLU A 173 -36.35 -7.28 -12.17
C GLU A 173 -35.21 -6.98 -13.16
N ASP A 174 -33.95 -7.29 -12.82
CA ASP A 174 -32.77 -7.12 -13.69
C ASP A 174 -32.49 -8.33 -14.62
N ILE A 175 -33.24 -9.43 -14.50
CA ILE A 175 -32.99 -10.67 -15.28
C ILE A 175 -33.52 -10.58 -16.73
N SER A 176 -34.33 -9.56 -17.07
CA SER A 176 -34.81 -9.40 -18.45
C SER A 176 -33.80 -8.76 -19.40
N ASP A 177 -32.86 -7.96 -18.90
CA ASP A 177 -32.09 -7.03 -19.75
C ASP A 177 -30.60 -7.36 -19.89
N GLU A 178 -30.03 -8.24 -19.06
CA GLU A 178 -28.62 -8.65 -19.16
C GLU A 178 -28.46 -10.16 -19.32
N GLY A 179 -28.16 -10.58 -20.54
CA GLY A 179 -27.73 -11.94 -20.83
C GLY A 179 -26.56 -12.39 -19.95
N VAL A 180 -26.53 -13.72 -19.74
CA VAL A 180 -25.60 -14.66 -19.06
C VAL A 180 -24.18 -14.19 -18.63
N VAL A 181 -23.62 -13.13 -19.21
CA VAL A 181 -22.29 -12.58 -18.93
C VAL A 181 -22.25 -11.70 -17.66
N GLY A 182 -23.35 -11.05 -17.28
CA GLY A 182 -23.41 -10.18 -16.08
C GLY A 182 -23.33 -10.92 -14.73
N GLY A 183 -23.73 -12.20 -14.69
CA GLY A 183 -23.74 -13.01 -13.47
C GLY A 183 -22.35 -13.42 -12.96
N ILE A 184 -21.35 -13.50 -13.84
CA ILE A 184 -19.97 -13.88 -13.48
C ILE A 184 -19.23 -12.70 -12.84
N ALA A 185 -19.48 -11.47 -13.30
CA ALA A 185 -18.89 -10.26 -12.75
C ALA A 185 -19.37 -9.95 -11.31
N ARG A 186 -20.64 -10.23 -10.98
CA ARG A 186 -21.16 -10.05 -9.61
C ARG A 186 -20.61 -11.09 -8.62
N ARG A 187 -20.38 -12.35 -9.04
CA ARG A 187 -19.70 -13.37 -8.20
C ARG A 187 -18.22 -13.01 -7.94
N LEU A 188 -17.54 -12.42 -8.94
CA LEU A 188 -16.18 -11.90 -8.78
C LEU A 188 -16.10 -10.72 -7.79
N LYS A 189 -17.11 -9.85 -7.75
CA LYS A 189 -17.14 -8.70 -6.83
C LYS A 189 -17.34 -9.10 -5.36
N GLY A 190 -18.22 -10.07 -5.09
CA GLY A 190 -18.39 -10.61 -3.73
C GLY A 190 -17.15 -11.38 -3.24
N ALA A 191 -16.55 -12.19 -4.11
CA ALA A 191 -15.33 -12.94 -3.79
C ALA A 191 -14.11 -12.02 -3.57
N ALA A 192 -14.05 -10.85 -4.24
CA ALA A 192 -12.98 -9.88 -4.07
C ALA A 192 -13.06 -9.09 -2.74
N ASP A 193 -14.27 -8.74 -2.29
CA ASP A 193 -14.47 -8.07 -0.99
C ASP A 193 -14.19 -9.03 0.18
N ASP A 194 -14.66 -10.27 0.10
CA ASP A 194 -14.36 -11.30 1.11
C ASP A 194 -12.87 -11.68 1.11
N TYR A 195 -12.20 -11.65 -0.05
CA TYR A 195 -10.75 -11.80 -0.16
C TYR A 195 -10.00 -10.64 0.48
N LEU A 196 -10.43 -9.39 0.24
CA LEU A 196 -9.84 -8.20 0.87
C LEU A 196 -9.98 -8.29 2.39
N ARG A 197 -11.16 -8.68 2.88
CA ARG A 197 -11.40 -8.87 4.32
C ARG A 197 -10.53 -9.96 4.91
N THR A 198 -10.49 -11.13 4.27
CA THR A 198 -9.64 -12.26 4.69
C THR A 198 -8.14 -11.91 4.65
N LYS A 199 -7.69 -11.08 3.69
CA LYS A 199 -6.31 -10.62 3.62
C LYS A 199 -6.00 -9.55 4.64
N MET A 200 -6.95 -8.68 4.97
CA MET A 200 -6.81 -7.79 6.13
C MET A 200 -6.66 -8.60 7.40
N ASP A 201 -7.47 -9.63 7.61
CA ASP A 201 -7.39 -10.50 8.79
C ASP A 201 -6.07 -11.32 8.82
N GLU A 202 -5.60 -11.82 7.67
CA GLU A 202 -4.31 -12.53 7.58
C GLU A 202 -3.11 -11.59 7.79
N ILE A 203 -3.22 -10.36 7.31
CA ILE A 203 -2.21 -9.31 7.52
C ILE A 203 -2.20 -8.89 8.99
N GLU A 204 -3.36 -8.68 9.62
CA GLU A 204 -3.49 -8.39 11.04
C GLU A 204 -2.88 -9.53 11.88
N ALA A 205 -3.21 -10.78 11.58
CA ALA A 205 -2.62 -11.94 12.24
C ALA A 205 -1.10 -12.12 11.98
N ARG A 206 -0.55 -11.53 10.92
CA ARG A 206 0.90 -11.54 10.65
C ARG A 206 1.60 -10.35 11.33
N ILE A 207 0.93 -9.21 11.41
CA ILE A 207 1.40 -8.03 12.14
C ILE A 207 1.47 -8.37 13.62
N ASP A 208 0.41 -8.94 14.20
CA ASP A 208 0.38 -9.35 15.60
C ASP A 208 1.52 -10.33 15.92
N ARG A 209 1.71 -11.38 15.09
CA ARG A 209 2.84 -12.30 15.26
C ARG A 209 4.21 -11.63 15.17
N LYS A 210 4.36 -10.60 14.33
CA LYS A 210 5.61 -9.84 14.23
C LYS A 210 5.79 -8.89 15.42
N LEU A 211 4.71 -8.30 15.93
CA LEU A 211 4.74 -7.48 17.13
C LEU A 211 5.14 -8.32 18.34
N ASP A 212 4.55 -9.51 18.48
CA ASP A 212 4.93 -10.48 19.52
C ASP A 212 6.41 -10.88 19.43
N GLU A 213 6.93 -11.13 18.22
CA GLU A 213 8.34 -11.45 18.02
C GLU A 213 9.27 -10.28 18.38
N ILE A 214 8.86 -9.05 18.07
CA ILE A 214 9.61 -7.83 18.41
C ILE A 214 9.60 -7.62 19.92
N ASP A 215 8.45 -7.76 20.59
CA ASP A 215 8.32 -7.61 22.03
C ASP A 215 9.14 -8.67 22.78
N LEU A 216 9.17 -9.91 22.28
CA LEU A 216 10.01 -10.96 22.82
C LEU A 216 11.50 -10.60 22.70
N ARG A 217 11.94 -10.14 21.52
CA ARG A 217 13.33 -9.72 21.30
C ARG A 217 13.71 -8.50 22.15
N LEU A 218 12.79 -7.54 22.32
CA LEU A 218 13.00 -6.37 23.15
C LEU A 218 13.09 -6.76 24.63
N ALA A 219 12.26 -7.70 25.09
CA ALA A 219 12.36 -8.24 26.45
C ALA A 219 13.70 -8.96 26.68
N GLU A 220 14.13 -9.82 25.75
CA GLU A 220 15.43 -10.49 25.83
C GLU A 220 16.61 -9.51 25.81
N TRP A 221 16.52 -8.43 25.03
CA TRP A 221 17.54 -7.38 25.01
C TRP A 221 17.55 -6.58 26.31
N ARG A 222 16.38 -6.19 26.82
CA ARG A 222 16.22 -5.49 28.10
C ARG A 222 16.77 -6.33 29.24
N ASP A 223 16.44 -7.61 29.32
CA ASP A 223 16.85 -8.48 30.42
C ASP A 223 18.36 -8.72 30.39
N ARG A 224 18.97 -8.84 29.19
CA ARG A 224 20.44 -8.89 29.03
C ARG A 224 21.11 -7.59 29.46
N GLU A 225 20.53 -6.44 29.10
CA GLU A 225 21.08 -5.14 29.48
C GLU A 225 20.97 -4.91 31.00
N ILE A 226 19.83 -5.24 31.60
CA ILE A 226 19.62 -5.17 33.05
C ILE A 226 20.63 -6.08 33.75
N ALA A 227 20.79 -7.33 33.31
CA ALA A 227 21.75 -8.27 33.90
C ALA A 227 23.20 -7.73 33.84
N ASN A 228 23.60 -7.14 32.71
CA ASN A 228 24.92 -6.54 32.55
C ASN A 228 25.12 -5.32 33.45
N ARG A 229 24.13 -4.41 33.53
CA ARG A 229 24.16 -3.26 34.44
C ARG A 229 24.25 -3.70 35.90
N LEU A 230 23.48 -4.71 36.29
CA LEU A 230 23.46 -5.27 37.64
C LEU A 230 24.79 -5.94 37.99
N LYS A 231 25.42 -6.64 37.04
CA LYS A 231 26.76 -7.22 37.20
C LYS A 231 27.83 -6.14 37.44
N MET A 232 27.80 -5.04 36.68
CA MET A 232 28.72 -3.92 36.90
C MET A 232 28.55 -3.31 38.30
N ILE A 233 27.30 -3.02 38.71
CA ILE A 233 27.01 -2.48 40.06
C ILE A 233 27.47 -3.45 41.16
N LYS A 234 27.26 -4.76 40.99
CA LYS A 234 27.71 -5.76 41.96
C LYS A 234 29.24 -5.79 42.09
N ILE A 235 29.96 -5.70 40.96
CA ILE A 235 31.43 -5.66 40.96
C ILE A 235 31.94 -4.41 41.67
N THR A 236 31.38 -3.24 41.37
CA THR A 236 31.79 -1.99 42.03
C THR A 236 31.48 -2.01 43.53
N LEU A 237 30.35 -2.58 43.94
CA LEU A 237 30.00 -2.72 45.36
C LEU A 237 31.01 -3.61 46.10
N VAL A 238 31.37 -4.77 45.53
CA VAL A 238 32.36 -5.68 46.14
C VAL A 238 33.74 -5.02 46.23
N ALA A 239 34.14 -4.28 45.19
CA ALA A 239 35.39 -3.52 45.21
C ALA A 239 35.39 -2.48 46.34
N SER A 240 34.30 -1.73 46.50
CA SER A 240 34.15 -0.76 47.60
C SER A 240 34.22 -1.42 48.99
N ILE A 241 33.59 -2.58 49.17
CA ILE A 241 33.65 -3.35 50.42
C ILE A 241 35.08 -3.83 50.70
N LEU A 242 35.80 -4.34 49.69
CA LEU A 242 37.18 -4.78 49.83
C LEU A 242 38.11 -3.62 50.24
N VAL A 243 37.96 -2.46 49.60
CA VAL A 243 38.73 -1.25 49.96
C VAL A 243 38.43 -0.82 51.39
N ALA A 244 37.16 -0.83 51.81
CA ALA A 244 36.77 -0.51 53.18
C ALA A 244 37.37 -1.49 54.21
N LEU A 245 37.35 -2.79 53.93
CA LEU A 245 37.95 -3.82 54.78
C LEU A 245 39.47 -3.70 54.86
N LEU A 246 40.15 -3.44 53.74
CA LEU A 246 41.59 -3.20 53.71
C LEU A 246 41.98 -1.95 54.51
N SER A 247 41.20 -0.87 54.37
CA SER A 247 41.40 0.37 55.13
C SER A 247 41.23 0.15 56.64
N LEU A 248 40.19 -0.60 57.04
CA LEU A 248 39.96 -0.97 58.43
C LEU A 248 41.09 -1.84 58.99
N GLY A 249 41.52 -2.86 58.23
CA GLY A 249 42.61 -3.75 58.61
C GLY A 249 43.95 -3.04 58.75
N TYR A 250 44.26 -2.13 57.83
CA TYR A 250 45.46 -1.28 57.91
C TYR A 250 45.43 -0.39 59.16
N ASN A 251 44.30 0.28 59.44
CA ASN A 251 44.16 1.12 60.62
C ASN A 251 44.33 0.30 61.92
N TYR A 252 43.77 -0.91 61.97
CA TYR A 252 43.94 -1.80 63.12
C TYR A 252 45.39 -2.25 63.32
N LEU A 253 46.10 -2.62 62.25
CA LEU A 253 47.53 -2.98 62.29
C LEU A 253 48.40 -1.81 62.77
N VAL A 254 48.16 -0.61 62.24
CA VAL A 254 48.90 0.61 62.65
C VAL A 254 48.60 1.01 64.10
N ARG A 255 47.42 0.68 64.62
CA ARG A 255 47.03 1.04 65.98
C ARG A 255 47.51 0.05 67.05
N ASN A 256 47.71 -1.22 66.69
CA ASN A 256 48.11 -2.30 67.61
C ASN A 256 49.56 -2.77 67.44
N GLY A 257 50.28 -2.26 66.43
CA GLY A 257 51.73 -2.39 66.31
C GLY A 257 52.43 -1.14 66.82
#